data_AF-A0A5F1ZUF7-F1
#
_entry.id   AF-A0A5F1ZUF7-F1
#
_cell.length_a   1.000
_cell.length_b   1.000
_cell.length_c   1.000
_cell.angle_alpha   90.00
_cell.angle_beta   90.00
_cell.angle_gamma   90.00
#
_symmetry.space_group_name_H-M   'P 1'
#
loop_
_entity.id
_entity.type
_entity.pdbx_description
1 polymer ?
#
loop_
_entity_poly.entity_id
_entity_poly.type
_entity_poly.pdbx_seq_one_letter_code
_entity_poly.pdbx_strand_id
1 'polypeptide(L)'
;MKRSILGICLSAVFALSFASCDGLTSKGSDASLSALALAGLGSSASVWPPANSSCETDLESSYTTGTYAALCTPASGGDSVHFRVEGLEALSFNGYFYLFKGPSSVPASTATTAGSGNLALVHGRNTGDTNSNTWTKFGADGNYQAGDSSTVFAGSTFGNPGPSELCLDIVRRSGKTPRVIIWVTGENNANCKVKSTLKEANATKVISTWNSETVSLASGTGAYFRFSNTSLLTAKKIVVSNVTATDATECSSSLASITTPQALCEPDAGTGKHYRFNGIQLSGNHVAFCMTKGWSDSSCMTAASAGQFKFTLYSGGPPPPPMSYVDFNTEEVNTTTVPSFKTSTADICYDLTQSSPPRVTVWATGTNGADCGNKSTLTSGNSILNKSDWVDTSTVGTGTSYATISNTTGTTPGTVTVSSESVLP
;
A
#
# COMPACT_ATOMS: atom_id res chain seq x y z
N MET A 1 50.71 10.03 43.71
CA MET A 1 50.70 11.46 44.11
C MET A 1 50.30 12.30 42.90
N LYS A 2 49.34 13.22 43.11
CA LYS A 2 48.98 14.45 42.34
C LYS A 2 48.48 14.25 40.89
N ARG A 3 47.18 14.33 40.55
CA ARG A 3 46.16 15.43 40.55
C ARG A 3 46.39 16.56 39.52
N SER A 4 45.36 16.77 38.68
CA SER A 4 44.65 18.03 38.28
C SER A 4 43.99 17.77 36.91
N ILE A 5 42.67 17.76 36.65
CA ILE A 5 41.51 18.63 36.94
C ILE A 5 41.61 20.05 36.35
N LEU A 6 40.88 20.28 35.25
CA LEU A 6 40.14 21.49 34.84
C LEU A 6 39.28 21.06 33.63
N GLY A 7 37.95 21.18 33.52
CA GLY A 7 36.96 21.95 34.26
C GLY A 7 36.38 23.04 33.36
N ILE A 8 35.28 22.76 32.62
CA ILE A 8 34.27 23.78 32.23
C ILE A 8 32.88 23.13 32.26
N CYS A 9 32.06 23.67 33.16
CA CYS A 9 30.64 23.43 33.33
C CYS A 9 29.81 24.09 32.21
N LEU A 10 28.66 23.51 31.86
CA LEU A 10 27.43 24.31 31.83
C LEU A 10 26.21 23.43 32.12
N SER A 11 25.66 23.66 33.31
CA SER A 11 24.41 23.11 33.82
C SER A 11 23.25 24.00 33.38
N ALA A 12 22.12 23.40 33.00
CA ALA A 12 20.81 24.05 33.10
C ALA A 12 19.76 23.00 33.47
N VAL A 13 19.71 22.71 34.78
CA VAL A 13 18.57 22.09 35.45
C VAL A 13 17.52 23.17 35.60
N PHE A 14 16.38 23.04 34.92
CA PHE A 14 15.20 23.87 35.21
C PHE A 14 14.27 23.08 36.12
N ALA A 15 14.20 23.53 37.38
CA ALA A 15 13.32 23.02 38.40
C ALA A 15 11.88 23.46 38.11
N LEU A 16 10.94 22.53 38.11
CA LEU A 16 9.51 22.83 38.24
C LEU A 16 9.19 23.09 39.72
N SER A 17 9.04 24.36 40.06
CA SER A 17 8.45 24.80 41.32
C SER A 17 6.92 24.73 41.23
N PHE A 18 6.31 23.87 42.05
CA PHE A 18 4.88 23.93 42.36
C PHE A 18 4.64 25.14 43.26
N ALA A 19 3.90 26.14 42.74
CA ALA A 19 3.29 27.18 43.56
C ALA A 19 1.80 26.84 43.71
N SER A 20 1.40 26.47 44.92
CA SER A 20 0.02 26.50 45.37
C SER A 20 -0.47 27.95 45.44
N CYS A 21 -1.57 28.24 44.76
CA CYS A 21 -2.49 29.30 45.16
C CYS A 21 -3.85 28.66 45.40
N ASP A 22 -4.23 28.62 46.67
CA ASP A 22 -5.59 28.32 47.10
C ASP A 22 -6.54 29.46 46.71
N GLY A 23 -7.75 29.05 46.31
CA GLY A 23 -8.97 29.75 46.69
C GLY A 23 -9.57 30.71 45.66
N LEU A 24 -10.35 30.19 44.72
CA LEU A 24 -11.70 30.70 44.42
C LEU A 24 -12.55 29.56 43.85
N THR A 25 -13.52 29.13 44.66
CA THR A 25 -14.58 28.19 44.34
C THR A 25 -15.58 28.76 43.32
N SER A 26 -15.81 28.10 42.17
CA SER A 26 -17.16 27.68 41.72
C SER A 26 -17.15 26.90 40.38
N LYS A 27 -17.84 25.76 40.40
CA LYS A 27 -18.51 24.99 39.32
C LYS A 27 -17.82 24.70 37.97
N GLY A 28 -17.68 23.40 37.70
CA GLY A 28 -17.84 22.80 36.36
C GLY A 28 -16.55 22.32 35.71
N SER A 29 -16.39 21.00 35.64
CA SER A 29 -15.31 20.26 34.99
C SER A 29 -15.23 20.52 33.48
N ASP A 30 -13.99 20.57 32.95
CA ASP A 30 -13.55 20.05 31.61
C ASP A 30 -12.26 20.75 31.10
N ALA A 31 -11.32 21.11 31.97
CA ALA A 31 -10.06 21.75 31.58
C ALA A 31 -8.82 20.82 31.57
N SER A 32 -8.95 19.56 32.01
CA SER A 32 -7.80 18.64 32.15
C SER A 32 -7.47 17.80 30.91
N LEU A 33 -8.32 17.80 29.87
CA LEU A 33 -8.03 17.17 28.56
C LEU A 33 -7.27 18.09 27.60
N SER A 34 -7.27 19.40 27.85
CA SER A 34 -6.64 20.41 26.99
C SER A 34 -5.14 20.62 27.30
N ALA A 35 -4.66 20.15 28.45
CA ALA A 35 -3.27 20.32 28.88
C ALA A 35 -2.31 19.21 28.41
N LEU A 36 -2.81 18.02 28.03
CA LEU A 36 -1.99 16.98 27.39
C LEU A 36 -1.81 17.19 25.88
N ALA A 37 -2.60 18.09 25.26
CA ALA A 37 -2.48 18.45 23.86
C ALA A 37 -1.39 19.52 23.59
N LEU A 38 -0.84 20.15 24.63
CA LEU A 38 0.08 21.28 24.48
C LEU A 38 1.58 20.94 24.61
N ALA A 39 1.92 19.71 25.02
CA ALA A 39 3.31 19.26 25.15
C ALA A 39 3.91 18.72 23.82
N GLY A 40 3.15 18.72 22.72
CA GLY A 40 3.61 18.34 21.37
C GLY A 40 3.99 19.52 20.45
N LEU A 41 3.80 20.76 20.89
CA LEU A 41 4.04 21.98 20.10
C LEU A 41 5.51 22.43 20.16
N GLY A 42 6.43 21.49 19.90
CA GLY A 42 7.88 21.70 19.90
C GLY A 42 8.56 21.46 18.55
N SER A 43 7.79 21.21 17.49
CA SER A 43 8.32 21.22 16.13
C SER A 43 7.38 22.05 15.27
N SER A 44 7.96 23.02 14.58
CA SER A 44 7.35 23.83 13.54
C SER A 44 6.29 23.03 12.76
N ALA A 45 5.02 23.26 13.07
CA ALA A 45 3.90 22.87 12.22
C ALA A 45 3.95 23.75 10.97
N SER A 46 4.91 23.49 10.09
CA SER A 46 4.92 24.04 8.75
C SER A 46 3.59 23.65 8.12
N VAL A 47 2.81 24.63 7.67
CA VAL A 47 1.61 24.43 6.84
C VAL A 47 2.03 23.51 5.71
N TRP A 48 1.62 22.25 5.79
CA TRP A 48 1.88 21.27 4.76
C TRP A 48 0.71 21.33 3.77
N PRO A 49 1.01 21.43 2.46
CA PRO A 49 2.33 21.37 1.80
C PRO A 49 2.99 22.76 1.61
N PRO A 50 4.33 22.87 1.48
CA PRO A 50 4.99 24.14 1.19
C PRO A 50 4.50 24.74 -0.13
N ALA A 51 4.33 26.07 -0.17
CA ALA A 51 3.56 26.80 -1.19
C ALA A 51 4.03 26.64 -2.65
N ASN A 52 5.25 26.17 -2.90
CA ASN A 52 5.78 25.88 -4.24
C ASN A 52 5.53 24.44 -4.71
N SER A 53 4.95 23.60 -3.85
CA SER A 53 4.64 22.18 -4.10
C SER A 53 3.16 21.86 -4.01
N SER A 54 2.33 22.88 -3.76
CA SER A 54 0.89 22.79 -3.60
C SER A 54 0.18 23.95 -4.25
N CYS A 55 -1.13 23.78 -4.42
CA CYS A 55 -2.05 24.83 -4.78
C CYS A 55 -3.41 24.52 -4.14
N GLU A 56 -4.26 25.55 -4.00
CA GLU A 56 -5.55 25.42 -3.33
C GLU A 56 -6.69 25.89 -4.24
N THR A 57 -7.84 25.25 -4.10
CA THR A 57 -9.12 25.67 -4.69
C THR A 57 -10.10 25.88 -3.55
N ASP A 58 -10.49 27.13 -3.33
CA ASP A 58 -11.53 27.48 -2.35
C ASP A 58 -12.91 27.18 -2.93
N LEU A 59 -13.76 26.52 -2.14
CA LEU A 59 -15.09 26.07 -2.55
C LEU A 59 -16.22 26.88 -1.89
N GLU A 60 -15.93 27.66 -0.84
CA GLU A 60 -16.96 28.40 -0.08
C GLU A 60 -17.54 29.59 -0.87
N SER A 61 -16.86 30.07 -1.91
CA SER A 61 -17.19 31.36 -2.54
C SER A 61 -17.88 31.29 -3.91
N SER A 62 -17.95 30.15 -4.61
CA SER A 62 -18.33 30.21 -6.05
C SER A 62 -18.72 28.92 -6.79
N TYR A 63 -19.05 27.81 -6.13
CA TYR A 63 -19.33 26.57 -6.88
C TYR A 63 -20.83 26.31 -7.16
N THR A 64 -21.13 25.95 -8.41
CA THR A 64 -22.51 25.68 -8.90
C THR A 64 -22.77 24.19 -9.06
N THR A 65 -23.88 23.72 -8.49
CA THR A 65 -24.42 22.36 -8.66
C THR A 65 -24.27 21.84 -10.10
N GLY A 66 -23.68 20.65 -10.24
CA GLY A 66 -23.64 19.88 -11.47
C GLY A 66 -22.56 20.28 -12.48
N THR A 67 -21.75 21.31 -12.21
CA THR A 67 -20.73 21.81 -13.15
C THR A 67 -19.36 21.15 -12.95
N TYR A 68 -18.55 20.96 -13.98
CA TYR A 68 -17.17 20.50 -13.77
C TYR A 68 -16.26 21.70 -13.62
N ALA A 69 -15.40 21.68 -12.61
CA ALA A 69 -14.39 22.71 -12.39
C ALA A 69 -13.00 22.08 -12.39
N ALA A 70 -12.05 22.76 -13.03
CA ALA A 70 -10.65 22.35 -13.00
C ALA A 70 -10.06 22.64 -11.62
N LEU A 71 -9.26 21.71 -11.12
CA LEU A 71 -8.39 21.95 -9.98
C LEU A 71 -7.09 22.59 -10.45
N CYS A 72 -6.50 23.38 -9.56
CA CYS A 72 -5.17 23.89 -9.76
C CYS A 72 -4.14 22.75 -9.92
N THR A 73 -3.02 23.01 -10.61
CA THR A 73 -1.91 22.07 -10.74
C THR A 73 -0.67 22.64 -10.04
N PRO A 74 0.01 21.88 -9.16
CA PRO A 74 1.24 22.35 -8.52
C PRO A 74 2.34 22.66 -9.54
N ALA A 75 3.16 23.70 -9.29
CA ALA A 75 4.18 24.17 -10.23
C ALA A 75 5.26 23.12 -10.60
N SER A 76 5.52 22.15 -9.72
CA SER A 76 6.45 21.03 -10.00
C SER A 76 5.82 19.84 -10.72
N GLY A 77 4.53 19.93 -11.09
CA GLY A 77 3.86 19.14 -12.14
C GLY A 77 4.19 17.64 -12.24
N GLY A 78 4.01 16.88 -11.16
CA GLY A 78 4.12 15.43 -11.20
C GLY A 78 2.81 14.76 -11.63
N ASP A 79 2.90 13.58 -12.25
CA ASP A 79 1.72 12.75 -12.53
C ASP A 79 1.14 12.10 -11.26
N SER A 80 1.94 12.03 -10.19
CA SER A 80 1.54 11.56 -8.87
C SER A 80 1.15 12.74 -7.97
N VAL A 81 -0.10 12.73 -7.50
CA VAL A 81 -0.73 13.87 -6.82
C VAL A 81 -1.41 13.46 -5.52
N HIS A 82 -1.25 14.30 -4.51
CA HIS A 82 -1.98 14.26 -3.26
C HIS A 82 -3.15 15.24 -3.33
N PHE A 83 -4.35 14.77 -3.02
CA PHE A 83 -5.52 15.61 -2.81
C PHE A 83 -5.90 15.59 -1.33
N ARG A 84 -6.17 16.77 -0.78
CA ARG A 84 -6.84 16.94 0.51
C ARG A 84 -8.11 17.75 0.32
N VAL A 85 -9.25 17.14 0.59
CA VAL A 85 -10.57 17.79 0.59
C VAL A 85 -10.92 18.12 2.03
N GLU A 86 -11.08 19.41 2.34
CA GLU A 86 -11.36 19.90 3.68
C GLU A 86 -12.84 20.21 3.87
N GLY A 87 -13.36 19.80 5.04
CA GLY A 87 -14.72 20.12 5.46
C GLY A 87 -15.80 19.45 4.62
N LEU A 88 -15.52 18.26 4.10
CA LEU A 88 -16.46 17.46 3.33
C LEU A 88 -17.59 16.96 4.25
N GLU A 89 -18.84 17.27 3.89
CA GLU A 89 -20.01 16.92 4.69
C GLU A 89 -21.21 16.58 3.79
N ALA A 90 -21.76 15.38 3.95
CA ALA A 90 -22.99 14.93 3.32
C ALA A 90 -24.20 15.35 4.17
N LEU A 91 -24.80 16.49 3.81
CA LEU A 91 -25.95 17.07 4.50
C LEU A 91 -27.24 16.25 4.31
N SER A 92 -27.35 15.49 3.21
CA SER A 92 -28.52 14.67 2.92
C SER A 92 -28.22 13.53 1.94
N PHE A 93 -29.22 12.69 1.70
CA PHE A 93 -29.15 11.60 0.72
C PHE A 93 -29.03 12.11 -0.71
N ASN A 94 -28.31 11.37 -1.54
CA ASN A 94 -28.05 11.62 -2.97
C ASN A 94 -27.20 12.87 -3.27
N GLY A 95 -26.56 13.45 -2.25
CA GLY A 95 -25.45 14.39 -2.41
C GLY A 95 -24.14 13.64 -2.69
N TYR A 96 -23.45 13.98 -3.79
CA TYR A 96 -22.20 13.35 -4.21
C TYR A 96 -21.17 14.40 -4.59
N PHE A 97 -19.96 14.24 -4.09
CA PHE A 97 -18.73 14.88 -4.55
C PHE A 97 -18.01 13.93 -5.52
N TYR A 98 -17.53 14.47 -6.63
CA TYR A 98 -16.74 13.75 -7.62
C TYR A 98 -15.39 14.44 -7.76
N LEU A 99 -14.33 13.64 -7.79
CA LEU A 99 -12.95 14.07 -8.06
C LEU A 99 -12.41 13.23 -9.22
N PHE A 100 -11.80 13.87 -10.21
CA PHE A 100 -11.27 13.23 -11.40
C PHE A 100 -9.79 13.55 -11.57
N LYS A 101 -9.01 12.56 -12.03
CA LYS A 101 -7.61 12.71 -12.47
C LYS A 101 -7.40 11.88 -13.71
N GLY A 102 -6.71 12.42 -14.71
CA GLY A 102 -6.49 11.70 -15.98
C GLY A 102 -7.15 12.35 -17.19
N PRO A 103 -8.36 12.95 -17.11
CA PRO A 103 -8.98 13.56 -18.28
C PRO A 103 -8.11 14.66 -18.90
N SER A 104 -7.90 14.59 -20.22
CA SER A 104 -7.17 15.60 -21.00
C SER A 104 -7.98 16.87 -21.25
N SER A 105 -9.29 16.83 -20.97
CA SER A 105 -10.22 17.95 -21.04
C SER A 105 -11.26 17.84 -19.93
N VAL A 106 -12.08 18.88 -19.78
CA VAL A 106 -13.22 18.88 -18.86
C VAL A 106 -14.08 17.62 -19.10
N PRO A 107 -14.40 16.82 -18.07
CA PRO A 107 -15.22 15.64 -18.24
C PRO A 107 -16.62 15.96 -18.77
N ALA A 108 -17.10 15.16 -19.72
CA ALA A 108 -18.46 15.28 -20.26
C ALA A 108 -19.50 14.47 -19.48
N SER A 109 -19.05 13.53 -18.64
CA SER A 109 -19.87 12.60 -17.87
C SER A 109 -19.21 12.35 -16.53
N THR A 110 -20.01 11.94 -15.54
CA THR A 110 -19.42 11.41 -14.31
C THR A 110 -18.74 10.08 -14.60
N ALA A 111 -19.06 9.39 -15.70
CA ALA A 111 -18.46 8.12 -16.08
C ALA A 111 -17.03 8.21 -16.62
N THR A 112 -16.21 7.21 -16.28
CA THR A 112 -14.92 6.93 -16.91
C THR A 112 -15.11 5.88 -18.02
N THR A 113 -14.24 5.88 -19.03
CA THR A 113 -14.30 4.95 -20.19
C THR A 113 -13.14 3.96 -20.15
N ALA A 114 -13.34 2.71 -20.56
CA ALA A 114 -12.27 1.70 -20.65
C ALA A 114 -11.11 2.18 -21.51
N GLY A 115 -9.90 1.90 -21.07
CA GLY A 115 -8.64 2.26 -21.73
C GLY A 115 -8.31 3.75 -21.65
N SER A 116 -9.11 4.57 -20.95
CA SER A 116 -8.90 6.02 -20.94
C SER A 116 -7.75 6.45 -20.02
N GLY A 117 -7.34 5.60 -19.07
CA GLY A 117 -6.39 6.00 -18.03
C GLY A 117 -6.94 7.11 -17.12
N ASN A 118 -8.26 7.26 -17.05
CA ASN A 118 -8.95 8.23 -16.19
C ASN A 118 -9.38 7.58 -14.89
N LEU A 119 -9.06 8.25 -13.79
CA LEU A 119 -9.50 7.93 -12.45
C LEU A 119 -10.61 8.88 -12.01
N ALA A 120 -11.60 8.33 -11.33
CA ALA A 120 -12.61 9.09 -10.61
C ALA A 120 -12.76 8.55 -9.18
N LEU A 121 -12.92 9.46 -8.23
CA LEU A 121 -13.35 9.18 -6.87
C LEU A 121 -14.69 9.86 -6.65
N VAL A 122 -15.59 9.16 -5.95
CA VAL A 122 -16.90 9.68 -5.56
C VAL A 122 -17.08 9.53 -4.09
N HIS A 123 -17.58 10.56 -3.43
CA HIS A 123 -17.97 10.52 -2.04
C HIS A 123 -19.40 11.01 -1.90
N GLY A 124 -20.23 10.32 -1.12
CA GLY A 124 -21.59 10.77 -0.86
C GLY A 124 -22.41 9.74 -0.11
N ARG A 125 -23.72 9.96 -0.03
CA ARG A 125 -24.63 9.11 0.74
C ARG A 125 -25.79 8.62 -0.12
N ASN A 126 -25.98 7.31 -0.23
CA ASN A 126 -27.12 6.75 -0.96
C ASN A 126 -28.38 6.75 -0.10
N THR A 127 -29.53 6.76 -0.76
CA THR A 127 -30.82 6.56 -0.09
C THR A 127 -30.84 5.22 0.64
N GLY A 128 -31.13 5.22 1.94
CA GLY A 128 -31.18 4.01 2.78
C GLY A 128 -29.87 3.69 3.52
N ASP A 129 -28.75 4.32 3.16
CA ASP A 129 -27.49 4.14 3.87
C ASP A 129 -27.38 5.08 5.07
N THR A 130 -27.10 4.54 6.26
CA THR A 130 -26.83 5.37 7.45
C THR A 130 -25.51 6.14 7.34
N ASN A 131 -24.58 5.59 6.56
CA ASN A 131 -23.20 6.05 6.47
C ASN A 131 -22.94 6.70 5.10
N SER A 132 -22.00 7.64 5.05
CA SER A 132 -21.46 8.09 3.77
C SER A 132 -20.49 7.04 3.24
N ASN A 133 -20.43 6.93 1.92
CA ASN A 133 -19.61 5.98 1.20
C ASN A 133 -18.63 6.72 0.30
N THR A 134 -17.48 6.09 0.06
CA THR A 134 -16.52 6.53 -0.94
C THR A 134 -16.32 5.41 -1.96
N TRP A 135 -16.26 5.76 -3.24
CA TRP A 135 -16.05 4.85 -4.36
C TRP A 135 -14.92 5.36 -5.23
N THR A 136 -14.18 4.46 -5.87
CA THR A 136 -13.19 4.82 -6.89
C THR A 136 -13.40 3.97 -8.13
N LYS A 137 -13.17 4.57 -9.30
CA LYS A 137 -13.22 3.93 -10.61
C LYS A 137 -12.01 4.34 -11.42
N PHE A 138 -11.48 3.40 -12.19
CA PHE A 138 -10.41 3.63 -13.15
C PHE A 138 -10.80 2.88 -14.42
N GLY A 139 -11.07 3.59 -15.52
CA GLY A 139 -11.56 2.96 -16.75
C GLY A 139 -13.06 2.67 -16.83
N ALA A 140 -13.47 1.53 -17.41
CA ALA A 140 -14.89 1.16 -17.63
C ALA A 140 -15.57 0.46 -16.45
N ASP A 141 -14.98 0.48 -15.25
CA ASP A 141 -15.58 -0.16 -14.08
C ASP A 141 -16.92 0.50 -13.70
N GLY A 142 -18.03 0.03 -14.28
CA GLY A 142 -19.43 0.16 -13.83
C GLY A 142 -20.05 1.56 -13.80
N ASN A 143 -21.37 1.62 -13.62
CA ASN A 143 -22.12 2.87 -13.49
C ASN A 143 -21.95 3.50 -12.09
N TYR A 144 -22.19 4.81 -11.96
CA TYR A 144 -21.97 5.61 -10.73
C TYR A 144 -23.03 5.42 -9.64
N GLN A 145 -23.92 4.45 -9.81
CA GLN A 145 -25.07 4.23 -8.96
C GLN A 145 -24.81 3.00 -8.08
N ALA A 146 -25.17 3.13 -6.80
CA ALA A 146 -25.08 2.11 -5.76
C ALA A 146 -25.36 0.69 -6.31
N GLY A 147 -24.40 -0.22 -6.17
CA GLY A 147 -24.53 -1.59 -6.65
C GLY A 147 -23.23 -2.19 -7.20
N ASP A 148 -22.24 -1.37 -7.51
CA ASP A 148 -20.90 -1.85 -7.82
C ASP A 148 -20.13 -2.10 -6.50
N SER A 149 -19.64 -3.33 -6.33
CA SER A 149 -19.03 -3.85 -5.09
C SER A 149 -17.71 -3.17 -4.65
N SER A 150 -17.28 -2.11 -5.33
CA SER A 150 -16.04 -1.38 -5.09
C SER A 150 -16.17 -0.22 -4.09
N THR A 151 -17.09 -0.30 -3.12
CA THR A 151 -17.11 0.63 -1.99
C THR A 151 -15.74 0.62 -1.32
N VAL A 152 -15.04 1.74 -1.41
CA VAL A 152 -13.66 1.89 -0.96
C VAL A 152 -13.62 1.89 0.56
N PHE A 153 -14.61 2.53 1.19
CA PHE A 153 -15.00 2.32 2.58
C PHE A 153 -16.35 3.00 2.88
N ALA A 154 -17.04 2.53 3.93
CA ALA A 154 -18.24 3.13 4.50
C ALA A 154 -17.96 3.47 5.97
N GLY A 155 -17.68 4.74 6.27
CA GLY A 155 -17.41 5.19 7.64
C GLY A 155 -18.67 5.77 8.28
N SER A 156 -19.03 5.32 9.48
CA SER A 156 -20.26 5.80 10.16
C SER A 156 -20.21 7.24 10.64
N THR A 157 -19.04 7.87 10.59
CA THR A 157 -18.79 9.26 11.03
C THR A 157 -18.22 10.14 9.92
N PHE A 158 -17.89 9.58 8.75
CA PHE A 158 -17.19 10.31 7.71
C PHE A 158 -18.14 11.22 6.94
N GLY A 159 -17.98 12.54 7.14
CA GLY A 159 -18.83 13.55 6.52
C GLY A 159 -20.30 13.46 6.96
N ASN A 160 -20.61 12.72 8.03
CA ASN A 160 -21.93 12.67 8.66
C ASN A 160 -21.85 11.94 10.03
N PRO A 161 -22.22 12.56 11.16
CA PRO A 161 -22.57 13.97 11.29
C PRO A 161 -21.32 14.86 11.31
N GLY A 162 -21.36 15.97 10.57
CA GLY A 162 -20.35 17.01 10.61
C GLY A 162 -19.24 16.90 9.55
N PRO A 163 -18.48 17.99 9.37
CA PRO A 163 -17.42 18.08 8.38
C PRO A 163 -16.24 17.16 8.72
N SER A 164 -15.68 16.52 7.68
CA SER A 164 -14.49 15.67 7.78
C SER A 164 -13.49 16.01 6.69
N GLU A 165 -12.22 15.62 6.85
CA GLU A 165 -11.24 15.72 5.78
C GLU A 165 -10.97 14.37 5.11
N LEU A 166 -10.95 14.39 3.78
CA LEU A 166 -10.55 13.28 2.91
C LEU A 166 -9.18 13.55 2.34
N CYS A 167 -8.29 12.57 2.38
CA CYS A 167 -7.02 12.65 1.69
C CYS A 167 -6.80 11.45 0.82
N LEU A 168 -6.17 11.68 -0.32
CA LEU A 168 -5.72 10.59 -1.16
C LEU A 168 -4.43 10.91 -1.88
N ASP A 169 -3.58 9.90 -1.99
CA ASP A 169 -2.48 9.88 -2.93
C ASP A 169 -2.91 9.09 -4.16
N ILE A 170 -2.78 9.69 -5.34
CA ILE A 170 -2.81 8.99 -6.62
C ILE A 170 -1.38 8.90 -7.11
N VAL A 171 -0.83 7.69 -7.13
CA VAL A 171 0.52 7.39 -7.58
C VAL A 171 0.43 6.81 -8.99
N ARG A 172 0.99 7.52 -9.98
CA ARG A 172 1.15 7.00 -11.34
C ARG A 172 2.22 5.91 -11.32
N ARG A 173 1.95 4.78 -11.95
CA ARG A 173 2.91 3.68 -12.14
C ARG A 173 3.12 3.44 -13.63
N SER A 174 4.37 3.40 -14.07
CA SER A 174 4.68 3.20 -15.48
C SER A 174 4.35 1.77 -15.92
N GLY A 175 3.56 1.62 -16.99
CA GLY A 175 3.15 0.31 -17.52
C GLY A 175 2.21 -0.49 -16.60
N LYS A 176 1.69 0.12 -15.53
CA LYS A 176 0.75 -0.47 -14.59
C LYS A 176 -0.39 0.52 -14.31
N THR A 177 -1.53 0.00 -13.88
CA THR A 177 -2.63 0.80 -13.32
C THR A 177 -2.14 1.67 -12.16
N PRO A 178 -2.75 2.84 -11.87
CA PRO A 178 -2.32 3.68 -10.76
C PRO A 178 -2.55 2.99 -9.42
N ARG A 179 -1.84 3.49 -8.42
CA ARG A 179 -2.06 3.13 -7.03
C ARG A 179 -2.76 4.28 -6.32
N VAL A 180 -3.80 3.98 -5.55
CA VAL A 180 -4.56 4.98 -4.80
C VAL A 180 -4.53 4.62 -3.33
N ILE A 181 -4.13 5.57 -2.50
CA ILE A 181 -4.05 5.40 -1.04
C ILE A 181 -4.96 6.46 -0.43
N ILE A 182 -5.87 6.06 0.46
CA ILE A 182 -6.94 6.93 0.97
C ILE A 182 -6.90 6.94 2.48
N TRP A 183 -7.00 8.14 3.04
CA TRP A 183 -7.07 8.41 4.47
C TRP A 183 -8.24 9.33 4.79
N VAL A 184 -8.74 9.20 6.02
CA VAL A 184 -9.75 10.07 6.59
C VAL A 184 -9.24 10.57 7.94
N THR A 185 -9.37 11.87 8.22
CA THR A 185 -9.01 12.38 9.54
C THR A 185 -9.82 11.68 10.63
N GLY A 186 -9.14 11.21 11.67
CA GLY A 186 -9.76 10.55 12.83
C GLY A 186 -9.90 9.04 12.68
N GLU A 187 -9.69 8.49 11.48
CA GLU A 187 -9.66 7.05 11.24
C GLU A 187 -8.22 6.53 11.28
N ASN A 188 -7.99 5.37 11.91
CA ASN A 188 -6.68 4.71 11.98
C ASN A 188 -5.51 5.60 12.45
N ASN A 189 -5.78 6.65 13.23
CA ASN A 189 -4.79 7.68 13.63
C ASN A 189 -4.23 8.51 12.46
N ALA A 190 -4.93 8.57 11.33
CA ALA A 190 -4.60 9.47 10.23
C ALA A 190 -5.15 10.87 10.51
N ASN A 191 -4.39 11.88 10.10
CA ASN A 191 -4.81 13.28 10.09
C ASN A 191 -4.40 13.91 8.76
N CYS A 192 -5.38 14.26 7.95
CA CYS A 192 -5.19 14.84 6.62
C CYS A 192 -4.35 16.12 6.59
N LYS A 193 -4.34 16.87 7.69
CA LYS A 193 -3.57 18.10 7.81
C LYS A 193 -2.13 17.86 8.27
N VAL A 194 -1.77 16.62 8.64
CA VAL A 194 -0.46 16.25 9.21
C VAL A 194 0.17 15.10 8.42
N LYS A 195 1.02 15.42 7.43
CA LYS A 195 1.64 14.44 6.51
C LYS A 195 2.32 13.26 7.21
N SER A 196 3.00 13.49 8.33
CA SER A 196 3.71 12.42 9.06
C SER A 196 2.79 11.32 9.59
N THR A 197 1.49 11.60 9.69
CA THR A 197 0.46 10.64 10.06
C THR A 197 -0.11 9.90 8.85
N LEU A 198 0.17 10.31 7.62
CA LEU A 198 -0.35 9.66 6.41
C LEU A 198 0.63 8.59 5.96
N LYS A 199 0.46 7.38 6.49
CA LYS A 199 1.25 6.19 6.14
C LYS A 199 0.34 5.17 5.48
N GLU A 200 0.87 4.34 4.59
CA GLU A 200 0.07 3.28 3.99
C GLU A 200 -0.53 2.34 5.06
N ALA A 201 0.25 1.99 6.09
CA ALA A 201 -0.18 1.11 7.17
C ALA A 201 -1.37 1.64 7.98
N ASN A 202 -1.68 2.93 7.88
CA ASN A 202 -2.86 3.52 8.49
C ASN A 202 -3.83 4.17 7.49
N ALA A 203 -3.68 3.83 6.22
CA ALA A 203 -4.67 4.15 5.21
C ALA A 203 -6.00 3.45 5.55
N THR A 204 -7.10 4.14 5.28
CA THR A 204 -8.44 3.53 5.29
C THR A 204 -8.56 2.52 4.15
N LYS A 205 -7.91 2.80 3.01
CA LYS A 205 -7.84 1.88 1.87
C LYS A 205 -6.57 2.09 1.05
N VAL A 206 -6.04 1.00 0.54
CA VAL A 206 -5.02 0.96 -0.52
C VAL A 206 -5.60 0.20 -1.70
N ILE A 207 -5.51 0.79 -2.89
CA ILE A 207 -5.95 0.20 -4.14
C ILE A 207 -4.74 0.15 -5.07
N SER A 208 -4.31 -1.07 -5.38
CA SER A 208 -3.16 -1.34 -6.25
C SER A 208 -3.50 -2.30 -7.39
N THR A 209 -4.73 -2.82 -7.41
CA THR A 209 -5.27 -3.73 -8.42
C THR A 209 -6.62 -3.23 -8.89
N TRP A 210 -6.87 -3.32 -10.21
CA TRP A 210 -8.08 -2.85 -10.87
C TRP A 210 -8.57 -3.96 -11.80
N ASN A 211 -9.89 -4.21 -11.82
CA ASN A 211 -10.43 -5.42 -12.42
C ASN A 211 -10.63 -5.31 -13.94
N SER A 212 -10.77 -4.11 -14.51
CA SER A 212 -11.06 -3.91 -15.94
C SER A 212 -10.00 -3.13 -16.72
N GLU A 213 -8.88 -2.74 -16.10
CA GLU A 213 -7.83 -2.00 -16.77
C GLU A 213 -6.42 -2.53 -16.53
N THR A 214 -5.61 -2.42 -17.57
CA THR A 214 -4.16 -2.71 -17.56
C THR A 214 -3.33 -1.48 -17.94
N VAL A 215 -3.97 -0.34 -18.23
CA VAL A 215 -3.28 0.88 -18.68
C VAL A 215 -2.84 1.75 -17.51
N SER A 216 -1.82 2.58 -17.74
CA SER A 216 -1.39 3.59 -16.78
C SER A 216 -2.36 4.77 -16.72
N LEU A 217 -2.36 5.48 -15.58
CA LEU A 217 -2.98 6.79 -15.47
C LEU A 217 -2.47 7.70 -16.61
N ALA A 218 -3.34 8.50 -17.22
CA ALA A 218 -2.92 9.41 -18.29
C ALA A 218 -1.90 10.45 -17.77
N SER A 219 -0.82 10.71 -18.51
CA SER A 219 0.26 11.65 -18.14
C SER A 219 -0.03 13.08 -18.55
N GLY A 220 0.38 14.05 -17.75
CA GLY A 220 0.29 15.47 -18.08
C GLY A 220 -1.14 16.00 -18.16
N THR A 221 -2.12 15.27 -17.64
CA THR A 221 -3.54 15.62 -17.71
C THR A 221 -4.06 16.23 -16.41
N GLY A 222 -5.08 17.09 -16.54
CA GLY A 222 -5.64 17.87 -15.45
C GLY A 222 -6.38 17.03 -14.40
N ALA A 223 -6.76 17.71 -13.32
CA ALA A 223 -7.69 17.20 -12.32
C ALA A 223 -8.93 18.08 -12.30
N TYR A 224 -10.10 17.46 -12.03
CA TYR A 224 -11.38 18.14 -12.02
C TYR A 224 -12.21 17.71 -10.82
N PHE A 225 -13.18 18.52 -10.42
CA PHE A 225 -14.17 18.13 -9.43
C PHE A 225 -15.58 18.55 -9.83
N ARG A 226 -16.58 17.94 -9.20
CA ARG A 226 -18.00 18.27 -9.35
C ARG A 226 -18.78 17.95 -8.08
N PHE A 227 -19.79 18.74 -7.73
CA PHE A 227 -20.82 18.34 -6.77
C PHE A 227 -22.11 18.02 -7.53
N SER A 228 -22.80 16.93 -7.17
CA SER A 228 -24.12 16.62 -7.73
C SER A 228 -25.17 17.65 -7.33
N ASN A 229 -25.10 18.15 -6.10
CA ASN A 229 -25.99 19.15 -5.52
C ASN A 229 -25.35 19.76 -4.27
N THR A 230 -25.04 21.06 -4.29
CA THR A 230 -24.39 21.78 -3.18
C THR A 230 -25.29 22.00 -1.96
N SER A 231 -26.60 21.78 -2.09
CA SER A 231 -27.52 21.78 -0.94
C SER A 231 -27.54 20.45 -0.19
N LEU A 232 -27.02 19.37 -0.77
CA LEU A 232 -27.04 18.02 -0.18
C LEU A 232 -25.65 17.59 0.29
N LEU A 233 -24.59 18.26 -0.16
CA LEU A 233 -23.20 17.97 0.20
C LEU A 233 -22.37 19.26 0.06
N THR A 234 -21.47 19.50 1.02
CA THR A 234 -20.58 20.66 1.03
C THR A 234 -19.12 20.25 1.21
N ALA A 235 -18.21 21.12 0.80
CA ALA A 235 -16.80 21.10 1.19
C ALA A 235 -16.26 22.53 1.18
N LYS A 236 -15.16 22.77 1.90
CA LYS A 236 -14.59 24.10 2.05
C LYS A 236 -13.47 24.39 1.08
N LYS A 237 -12.60 23.40 0.88
CA LYS A 237 -11.34 23.60 0.14
C LYS A 237 -10.84 22.29 -0.42
N ILE A 238 -10.18 22.35 -1.57
CA ILE A 238 -9.37 21.25 -2.10
C ILE A 238 -7.93 21.74 -2.21
N VAL A 239 -7.01 21.05 -1.56
CA VAL A 239 -5.57 21.27 -1.69
C VAL A 239 -5.01 20.18 -2.57
N VAL A 240 -4.25 20.57 -3.60
CA VAL A 240 -3.54 19.64 -4.48
C VAL A 240 -2.04 19.83 -4.25
N SER A 241 -1.29 18.74 -4.13
CA SER A 241 0.16 18.79 -4.05
C SER A 241 0.83 17.60 -4.69
N ASN A 242 2.14 17.70 -4.94
CA ASN A 242 2.88 16.58 -5.48
C ASN A 242 3.15 15.53 -4.40
N VAL A 243 2.99 14.27 -4.76
CA VAL A 243 3.53 13.17 -3.95
C VAL A 243 4.98 12.98 -4.37
N THR A 244 5.92 13.09 -3.42
CA THR A 244 7.27 12.54 -3.57
C THR A 244 7.25 11.01 -3.39
N ALA A 245 6.23 10.33 -3.92
CA ALA A 245 6.23 8.89 -3.99
C ALA A 245 7.14 8.55 -5.17
N THR A 246 8.41 8.28 -4.87
CA THR A 246 9.20 7.41 -5.73
C THR A 246 8.49 6.07 -5.78
N ASP A 247 8.26 5.55 -6.98
CA ASP A 247 7.73 4.21 -7.17
C ASP A 247 8.44 3.25 -6.19
N ALA A 248 7.68 2.69 -5.26
CA ALA A 248 8.24 1.80 -4.24
C ALA A 248 8.89 0.62 -4.95
N THR A 249 10.19 0.43 -4.73
CA THR A 249 10.92 -0.72 -5.26
C THR A 249 10.63 -1.98 -4.48
N GLU A 250 9.90 -1.89 -3.36
CA GLU A 250 9.47 -3.01 -2.54
C GLU A 250 8.00 -2.88 -2.12
N CYS A 251 7.34 -4.02 -1.91
CA CYS A 251 6.01 -4.11 -1.32
C CYS A 251 5.94 -5.36 -0.43
N SER A 252 4.95 -5.47 0.46
CA SER A 252 4.75 -6.68 1.27
C SER A 252 3.29 -7.12 1.30
N SER A 253 3.08 -8.44 1.40
CA SER A 253 1.78 -9.08 1.56
C SER A 253 1.81 -10.00 2.77
N SER A 254 0.87 -9.84 3.70
CA SER A 254 0.63 -10.82 4.75
C SER A 254 -0.07 -12.03 4.15
N LEU A 255 0.39 -13.23 4.49
CA LEU A 255 -0.27 -14.47 4.13
C LEU A 255 -1.26 -14.80 5.23
N ALA A 256 -2.55 -14.95 4.91
CA ALA A 256 -3.58 -15.31 5.87
C ALA A 256 -4.38 -16.52 5.36
N SER A 257 -4.06 -17.72 5.87
CA SER A 257 -4.82 -18.96 5.61
C SER A 257 -5.18 -19.21 4.14
N ILE A 258 -4.17 -19.12 3.25
CA ILE A 258 -4.32 -19.08 1.80
C ILE A 258 -4.48 -20.47 1.14
N THR A 259 -5.56 -21.18 1.47
CA THR A 259 -5.93 -22.40 0.72
C THR A 259 -6.36 -22.10 -0.70
N THR A 260 -6.83 -20.88 -0.93
CA THR A 260 -7.00 -20.30 -2.25
C THR A 260 -5.79 -19.46 -2.62
N PRO A 261 -5.50 -19.33 -3.92
CA PRO A 261 -4.31 -18.63 -4.36
C PRO A 261 -4.45 -17.12 -4.13
N GLN A 262 -3.53 -16.55 -3.37
CA GLN A 262 -3.48 -15.13 -3.09
C GLN A 262 -2.49 -14.46 -4.04
N ALA A 263 -2.94 -13.45 -4.78
CA ALA A 263 -2.05 -12.56 -5.51
C ALA A 263 -1.12 -11.83 -4.52
N LEU A 264 0.18 -11.91 -4.78
CA LEU A 264 1.18 -11.14 -4.06
C LEU A 264 1.18 -9.71 -4.60
N CYS A 265 1.58 -8.77 -3.75
CA CYS A 265 1.87 -7.43 -4.20
C CYS A 265 3.01 -7.43 -5.24
N GLU A 266 2.98 -6.47 -6.15
CA GLU A 266 4.09 -6.20 -7.07
C GLU A 266 4.64 -4.80 -6.73
N PRO A 267 5.97 -4.61 -6.72
CA PRO A 267 6.59 -3.30 -6.55
C PRO A 267 6.03 -2.28 -7.56
N ASP A 268 5.93 -1.02 -7.16
CA ASP A 268 5.42 0.02 -8.04
C ASP A 268 6.43 0.32 -9.17
N ALA A 269 7.74 0.26 -8.86
CA ALA A 269 8.82 0.35 -9.83
C ALA A 269 9.23 -1.04 -10.32
N GLY A 270 9.40 -1.21 -11.63
CA GLY A 270 9.92 -2.45 -12.21
C GLY A 270 9.02 -3.66 -12.00
N THR A 271 9.62 -4.85 -12.02
CA THR A 271 8.96 -6.14 -11.83
C THR A 271 9.56 -6.84 -10.62
N GLY A 272 8.78 -7.60 -9.84
CA GLY A 272 9.34 -8.43 -8.78
C GLY A 272 10.50 -9.30 -9.29
N LYS A 273 11.68 -9.14 -8.66
CA LYS A 273 12.90 -9.90 -8.92
C LYS A 273 13.40 -10.61 -7.67
N HIS A 274 13.24 -10.00 -6.50
CA HIS A 274 13.63 -10.59 -5.23
C HIS A 274 12.39 -10.83 -4.37
N TYR A 275 12.26 -12.03 -3.83
CA TYR A 275 11.14 -12.45 -3.01
C TYR A 275 11.67 -12.91 -1.66
N ARG A 276 11.17 -12.34 -0.57
CA ARG A 276 11.53 -12.71 0.80
C ARG A 276 10.30 -13.17 1.55
N PHE A 277 10.30 -14.43 1.94
CA PHE A 277 9.33 -15.05 2.83
C PHE A 277 9.87 -14.96 4.25
N ASN A 278 9.14 -14.30 5.14
CA ASN A 278 9.53 -14.14 6.53
C ASN A 278 8.54 -14.89 7.44
N GLY A 279 9.09 -15.70 8.35
CA GLY A 279 8.32 -16.35 9.41
C GLY A 279 7.47 -17.53 8.97
N ILE A 280 7.78 -18.20 7.85
CA ILE A 280 6.98 -19.34 7.37
C ILE A 280 7.28 -20.59 8.20
N GLN A 281 6.24 -21.28 8.66
CA GLN A 281 6.36 -22.61 9.26
C GLN A 281 5.29 -23.56 8.72
N LEU A 282 5.68 -24.79 8.35
CA LEU A 282 4.81 -25.88 7.93
C LEU A 282 5.00 -27.09 8.86
N SER A 283 4.43 -27.02 10.07
CA SER A 283 4.51 -28.08 11.08
C SER A 283 3.53 -29.25 10.84
N GLY A 284 2.49 -29.03 10.04
CA GLY A 284 1.57 -30.07 9.61
C GLY A 284 2.25 -31.12 8.73
N ASN A 285 1.67 -32.32 8.67
CA ASN A 285 2.11 -33.34 7.72
C ASN A 285 1.41 -33.17 6.37
N HIS A 286 2.15 -33.40 5.29
CA HIS A 286 1.72 -33.35 3.91
C HIS A 286 1.18 -31.97 3.50
N VAL A 287 1.85 -30.92 3.94
CA VAL A 287 1.50 -29.53 3.64
C VAL A 287 2.51 -28.95 2.67
N ALA A 288 2.04 -28.24 1.66
CA ALA A 288 2.87 -27.51 0.71
C ALA A 288 2.55 -26.02 0.79
N PHE A 289 3.60 -25.19 0.78
CA PHE A 289 3.53 -23.78 0.43
C PHE A 289 4.15 -23.61 -0.95
N CYS A 290 3.51 -22.84 -1.83
CA CYS A 290 4.05 -22.56 -3.14
C CYS A 290 3.93 -21.09 -3.47
N MET A 291 4.98 -20.55 -4.08
CA MET A 291 4.90 -19.30 -4.84
C MET A 291 4.97 -19.64 -6.33
N THR A 292 4.13 -19.01 -7.14
CA THR A 292 4.08 -19.21 -8.59
C THR A 292 4.19 -17.89 -9.34
N LYS A 293 4.78 -17.92 -10.53
CA LYS A 293 4.85 -16.79 -11.47
C LYS A 293 4.66 -17.28 -12.91
N GLY A 294 3.80 -16.60 -13.68
CA GLY A 294 3.46 -16.99 -15.06
C GLY A 294 2.15 -17.81 -15.20
N TRP A 295 1.32 -17.90 -14.14
CA TRP A 295 -0.02 -18.49 -14.20
C TRP A 295 -1.11 -17.42 -14.32
N SER A 296 -2.23 -17.80 -14.93
CA SER A 296 -3.51 -17.07 -14.89
C SER A 296 -4.30 -17.31 -13.60
N ASP A 297 -4.20 -18.52 -13.06
CA ASP A 297 -4.92 -19.04 -11.89
C ASP A 297 -4.03 -20.11 -11.22
N SER A 298 -3.25 -19.69 -10.24
CA SER A 298 -2.17 -20.51 -9.68
C SER A 298 -2.68 -21.62 -8.75
N SER A 299 -2.30 -22.88 -8.93
CA SER A 299 -2.48 -23.91 -7.90
C SER A 299 -1.14 -24.51 -7.49
N CYS A 300 -0.94 -24.73 -6.19
CA CYS A 300 0.24 -25.41 -5.63
C CYS A 300 0.51 -26.78 -6.27
N MET A 301 -0.56 -27.45 -6.72
CA MET A 301 -0.54 -28.83 -7.21
C MET A 301 -0.34 -28.93 -8.73
N THR A 302 -0.37 -27.80 -9.44
CA THR A 302 -0.22 -27.79 -10.89
C THR A 302 1.27 -27.85 -11.25
N ALA A 303 1.62 -28.72 -12.19
CA ALA A 303 2.97 -28.75 -12.76
C ALA A 303 3.23 -27.45 -13.54
N ALA A 304 4.46 -26.98 -13.52
CA ALA A 304 4.86 -25.84 -14.34
C ALA A 304 4.89 -26.25 -15.83
N SER A 305 4.50 -25.31 -16.69
CA SER A 305 4.62 -25.40 -18.15
C SER A 305 5.52 -24.29 -18.68
N ALA A 306 5.66 -24.17 -20.00
CA ALA A 306 6.59 -23.21 -20.62
C ALA A 306 6.41 -21.79 -20.07
N GLY A 307 7.52 -21.15 -19.66
CA GLY A 307 7.53 -19.81 -19.07
C GLY A 307 6.98 -19.71 -17.64
N GLN A 308 6.69 -20.83 -16.97
CA GLN A 308 6.12 -20.85 -15.62
C GLN A 308 7.16 -21.25 -14.58
N PHE A 309 7.24 -20.47 -13.49
CA PHE A 309 8.17 -20.70 -12.37
C PHE A 309 7.42 -20.96 -11.05
N LYS A 310 7.81 -22.03 -10.33
CA LYS A 310 7.27 -22.34 -9.01
C LYS A 310 8.40 -22.51 -7.99
N PHE A 311 8.19 -22.02 -6.78
CA PHE A 311 8.99 -22.34 -5.62
C PHE A 311 8.11 -23.05 -4.60
N THR A 312 8.53 -24.23 -4.14
CA THR A 312 7.73 -25.06 -3.23
C THR A 312 8.50 -25.38 -1.95
N LEU A 313 7.81 -25.24 -0.82
CA LEU A 313 8.19 -25.82 0.47
C LEU A 313 7.18 -26.90 0.81
N TYR A 314 7.64 -28.12 1.01
CA TYR A 314 6.78 -29.26 1.31
C TYR A 314 7.21 -29.88 2.63
N SER A 315 6.30 -29.93 3.60
CA SER A 315 6.57 -30.43 4.96
C SER A 315 6.80 -31.94 5.04
N GLY A 316 6.65 -32.66 3.92
CA GLY A 316 6.81 -34.10 3.88
C GLY A 316 5.64 -34.83 4.55
N GLY A 317 5.69 -36.15 4.51
CA GLY A 317 4.75 -37.05 5.17
C GLY A 317 5.34 -38.45 5.16
N PRO A 318 4.81 -39.44 5.87
CA PRO A 318 5.27 -40.80 5.67
C PRO A 318 5.00 -41.21 4.20
N PRO A 319 6.01 -41.58 3.37
CA PRO A 319 7.45 -41.71 3.65
C PRO A 319 8.41 -40.52 3.31
N PRO A 320 8.12 -39.50 2.45
CA PRO A 320 9.12 -38.48 2.11
C PRO A 320 9.42 -37.47 3.23
N PRO A 321 10.71 -37.11 3.45
CA PRO A 321 11.09 -36.04 4.38
C PRO A 321 10.60 -34.66 3.89
N PRO A 322 10.73 -33.61 4.71
CA PRO A 322 10.50 -32.24 4.27
C PRO A 322 11.48 -31.90 3.14
N MET A 323 10.97 -31.24 2.10
CA MET A 323 11.74 -30.87 0.91
C MET A 323 11.39 -29.45 0.49
N SER A 324 12.29 -28.84 -0.24
CA SER A 324 12.06 -27.56 -0.90
C SER A 324 12.71 -27.60 -2.26
N TYR A 325 12.02 -27.10 -3.27
CA TYR A 325 12.44 -27.21 -4.66
C TYR A 325 11.93 -26.02 -5.47
N VAL A 326 12.56 -25.82 -6.62
CA VAL A 326 12.11 -24.89 -7.66
C VAL A 326 11.74 -25.68 -8.90
N ASP A 327 10.71 -25.21 -9.59
CA ASP A 327 10.31 -25.72 -10.89
C ASP A 327 10.39 -24.59 -11.91
N PHE A 328 10.95 -24.87 -13.09
CA PHE A 328 10.78 -24.02 -14.26
C PHE A 328 10.43 -24.89 -15.46
N ASN A 329 9.26 -24.65 -16.05
CA ASN A 329 8.66 -25.57 -17.00
C ASN A 329 8.59 -27.01 -16.44
N THR A 330 9.10 -28.01 -17.14
CA THR A 330 9.05 -29.42 -16.70
C THR A 330 10.23 -29.86 -15.85
N GLU A 331 11.20 -28.97 -15.58
CA GLU A 331 12.40 -29.28 -14.79
C GLU A 331 12.19 -28.88 -13.33
N GLU A 332 12.37 -29.85 -12.41
CA GLU A 332 12.32 -29.66 -10.95
C GLU A 332 13.73 -29.84 -10.36
N VAL A 333 14.12 -28.94 -9.47
CA VAL A 333 15.42 -28.99 -8.78
C VAL A 333 15.26 -28.78 -7.29
N ASN A 334 15.73 -29.75 -6.50
CA ASN A 334 15.74 -29.66 -5.05
C ASN A 334 16.76 -28.63 -4.54
N THR A 335 16.33 -27.83 -3.56
CA THR A 335 17.22 -27.02 -2.73
C THR A 335 17.77 -27.89 -1.60
N THR A 336 19.06 -27.76 -1.28
CA THR A 336 19.77 -28.76 -0.46
C THR A 336 19.69 -28.54 1.05
N THR A 337 19.10 -27.43 1.55
CA THR A 337 19.35 -27.00 2.96
C THR A 337 18.21 -26.26 3.68
N VAL A 338 16.96 -26.30 3.21
CA VAL A 338 15.83 -25.63 3.92
C VAL A 338 14.95 -26.50 4.86
N PRO A 339 15.36 -27.62 5.49
CA PRO A 339 14.42 -28.40 6.31
C PRO A 339 13.81 -27.70 7.54
N SER A 340 14.39 -26.58 8.01
CA SER A 340 14.04 -25.94 9.29
C SER A 340 12.59 -25.43 9.34
N PHE A 341 11.96 -25.11 8.20
CA PHE A 341 10.59 -24.60 8.14
C PHE A 341 9.55 -25.57 8.73
N LYS A 342 9.87 -26.86 8.91
CA LYS A 342 8.96 -27.81 9.55
C LYS A 342 8.91 -27.66 11.06
N THR A 343 10.06 -27.46 11.70
CA THR A 343 10.19 -27.48 13.17
C THR A 343 10.17 -26.09 13.78
N SER A 344 10.48 -25.06 13.00
CA SER A 344 10.49 -23.66 13.42
C SER A 344 10.10 -22.75 12.25
N THR A 345 9.80 -21.49 12.55
CA THR A 345 9.69 -20.46 11.50
C THR A 345 11.02 -20.33 10.76
N ALA A 346 10.95 -20.19 9.44
CA ALA A 346 12.10 -19.98 8.58
C ALA A 346 11.90 -18.73 7.71
N ASP A 347 13.01 -18.03 7.49
CA ASP A 347 13.11 -16.92 6.55
C ASP A 347 13.86 -17.41 5.31
N ILE A 348 13.20 -17.31 4.16
CA ILE A 348 13.68 -17.84 2.89
C ILE A 348 13.54 -16.74 1.87
N CYS A 349 14.51 -16.58 0.99
CA CYS A 349 14.45 -15.58 -0.05
C CYS A 349 15.07 -16.09 -1.33
N TYR A 350 14.64 -15.54 -2.46
CA TYR A 350 15.26 -15.83 -3.74
C TYR A 350 15.20 -14.66 -4.70
N ASP A 351 16.16 -14.67 -5.60
CA ASP A 351 16.16 -13.88 -6.82
C ASP A 351 15.63 -14.72 -7.98
N LEU A 352 14.77 -14.14 -8.81
CA LEU A 352 14.28 -14.69 -10.07
C LEU A 352 14.45 -13.65 -11.17
N THR A 353 15.31 -13.93 -12.13
CA THR A 353 15.54 -13.04 -13.26
C THR A 353 14.60 -13.34 -14.43
N GLN A 354 14.36 -12.35 -15.28
CA GLN A 354 13.60 -12.51 -16.53
C GLN A 354 14.52 -12.75 -17.74
N SER A 355 15.69 -13.36 -17.52
CA SER A 355 16.56 -13.78 -18.61
C SER A 355 16.01 -15.05 -19.28
N SER A 356 16.62 -15.40 -20.42
CA SER A 356 16.30 -16.57 -21.23
C SER A 356 17.57 -17.43 -21.35
N PRO A 357 17.66 -18.58 -20.64
CA PRO A 357 16.78 -19.04 -19.56
C PRO A 357 16.85 -18.15 -18.29
N PRO A 358 15.89 -18.25 -17.36
CA PRO A 358 15.94 -17.49 -16.12
C PRO A 358 17.00 -18.03 -15.18
N ARG A 359 17.68 -17.14 -14.44
CA ARG A 359 18.42 -17.50 -13.24
C ARG A 359 17.52 -17.43 -12.01
N VAL A 360 17.54 -18.49 -11.19
CA VAL A 360 17.03 -18.49 -9.82
C VAL A 360 18.18 -18.69 -8.83
N THR A 361 18.21 -17.87 -7.79
CA THR A 361 19.16 -18.04 -6.68
C THR A 361 18.39 -18.00 -5.38
N VAL A 362 18.52 -19.03 -4.55
CA VAL A 362 17.77 -19.19 -3.30
C VAL A 362 18.72 -19.12 -2.11
N TRP A 363 18.27 -18.48 -1.03
CA TRP A 363 18.93 -18.40 0.26
C TRP A 363 17.95 -18.70 1.38
N ALA A 364 18.48 -19.08 2.54
CA ALA A 364 17.73 -19.22 3.77
C ALA A 364 18.52 -18.60 4.93
N THR A 365 17.86 -17.81 5.77
CA THR A 365 18.51 -17.16 6.92
C THR A 365 19.14 -18.20 7.84
N GLY A 366 20.37 -17.95 8.27
CA GLY A 366 21.13 -18.84 9.14
C GLY A 366 21.80 -20.02 8.41
N THR A 367 21.63 -20.13 7.09
CA THR A 367 22.30 -21.12 6.25
C THR A 367 23.43 -20.48 5.47
N ASN A 368 24.61 -21.10 5.46
CA ASN A 368 25.81 -20.61 4.76
C ASN A 368 26.19 -19.14 5.07
N GLY A 369 25.73 -18.58 6.20
CA GLY A 369 25.94 -17.18 6.57
C GLY A 369 25.03 -16.18 5.83
N ALA A 370 24.00 -16.64 5.14
CA ALA A 370 22.98 -15.77 4.54
C ALA A 370 21.99 -15.23 5.59
N ASP A 371 21.54 -14.00 5.39
CA ASP A 371 20.45 -13.36 6.12
C ASP A 371 19.49 -12.70 5.13
N CYS A 372 18.31 -13.29 4.95
CA CYS A 372 17.29 -12.76 4.05
C CYS A 372 16.73 -11.41 4.51
N GLY A 373 16.93 -11.01 5.77
CA GLY A 373 16.65 -9.67 6.26
C GLY A 373 17.65 -8.62 5.75
N ASN A 374 18.84 -9.04 5.32
CA ASN A 374 19.95 -8.17 4.93
C ASN A 374 20.55 -8.58 3.56
N LYS A 375 20.09 -7.91 2.49
CA LYS A 375 20.54 -8.15 1.11
C LYS A 375 22.06 -8.09 0.92
N SER A 376 22.79 -7.31 1.71
CA SER A 376 24.26 -7.22 1.57
C SER A 376 24.98 -8.50 1.96
N THR A 377 24.31 -9.40 2.69
CA THR A 377 24.87 -10.71 3.06
C THR A 377 24.67 -11.74 1.96
N LEU A 378 23.78 -11.48 1.00
CA LEU A 378 23.33 -12.47 0.02
C LEU A 378 24.27 -12.44 -1.20
N THR A 379 24.88 -13.58 -1.50
CA THR A 379 25.84 -13.76 -2.61
C THR A 379 25.58 -15.09 -3.31
N SER A 380 26.09 -15.27 -4.52
CA SER A 380 26.03 -16.59 -5.18
C SER A 380 26.74 -17.68 -4.37
N GLY A 381 27.86 -17.34 -3.72
CA GLY A 381 28.70 -18.27 -2.96
C GLY A 381 28.09 -18.78 -1.66
N ASN A 382 27.12 -18.07 -1.09
CA ASN A 382 26.37 -18.53 0.10
C ASN A 382 24.90 -18.87 -0.18
N SER A 383 24.52 -18.98 -1.45
CA SER A 383 23.22 -19.51 -1.84
C SER A 383 23.10 -21.00 -1.52
N ILE A 384 21.87 -21.47 -1.34
CA ILE A 384 21.55 -22.91 -1.23
C ILE A 384 21.20 -23.51 -2.60
N LEU A 385 20.88 -22.64 -3.56
CA LEU A 385 20.68 -22.98 -4.96
C LEU A 385 21.06 -21.76 -5.81
N ASN A 386 21.79 -21.99 -6.90
CA ASN A 386 22.01 -21.00 -7.94
C ASN A 386 21.91 -21.71 -9.30
N LYS A 387 20.74 -21.66 -9.93
CA LYS A 387 20.40 -22.40 -11.16
C LYS A 387 20.13 -21.41 -12.28
N SER A 388 20.79 -21.60 -13.43
CA SER A 388 20.58 -20.77 -14.63
C SER A 388 20.69 -21.55 -15.94
N ASP A 389 21.00 -22.84 -15.88
CA ASP A 389 21.23 -23.75 -17.01
C ASP A 389 20.01 -24.65 -17.22
N TRP A 390 18.81 -24.07 -17.27
CA TRP A 390 17.57 -24.81 -17.51
C TRP A 390 17.52 -25.40 -18.91
N VAL A 391 16.85 -26.56 -19.05
CA VAL A 391 16.62 -27.19 -20.36
C VAL A 391 15.74 -26.29 -21.24
N ASP A 392 14.70 -25.69 -20.66
CA ASP A 392 13.89 -24.68 -21.33
C ASP A 392 14.61 -23.32 -21.32
N THR A 393 14.67 -22.67 -22.48
CA THR A 393 15.32 -21.36 -22.67
C THR A 393 14.34 -20.20 -22.68
N SER A 394 13.03 -20.41 -22.50
CA SER A 394 12.04 -19.35 -22.41
C SER A 394 12.28 -18.40 -21.24
N THR A 395 11.72 -17.19 -21.31
CA THR A 395 11.67 -16.27 -20.18
C THR A 395 10.52 -16.61 -19.24
N VAL A 396 10.65 -16.32 -17.95
CA VAL A 396 9.52 -16.40 -17.00
C VAL A 396 8.43 -15.41 -17.40
N GLY A 397 7.17 -15.83 -17.32
CA GLY A 397 6.01 -14.97 -17.58
C GLY A 397 5.98 -13.75 -16.67
N THR A 398 5.58 -12.60 -17.23
CA THR A 398 5.55 -11.30 -16.54
C THR A 398 4.36 -11.09 -15.63
N GLY A 399 3.45 -12.07 -15.55
CA GLY A 399 2.21 -11.97 -14.77
C GLY A 399 2.42 -11.85 -13.25
N THR A 400 1.31 -11.59 -12.57
CA THR A 400 1.23 -11.52 -11.11
C THR A 400 1.80 -12.79 -10.48
N SER A 401 2.58 -12.63 -9.41
CA SER A 401 2.99 -13.75 -8.58
C SER A 401 1.90 -14.10 -7.57
N TYR A 402 1.74 -15.38 -7.29
CA TYR A 402 0.74 -15.86 -6.33
C TYR A 402 1.38 -16.75 -5.28
N ALA A 403 0.81 -16.75 -4.08
CA ALA A 403 1.14 -17.69 -3.02
C ALA A 403 -0.08 -18.53 -2.64
N THR A 404 0.15 -19.82 -2.41
CA THR A 404 -0.88 -20.77 -1.96
C THR A 404 -0.30 -21.70 -0.90
N ILE A 405 -1.13 -22.15 0.03
CA ILE A 405 -0.83 -23.22 0.98
C ILE A 405 -1.84 -24.35 0.75
N SER A 406 -1.40 -25.60 0.67
CA SER A 406 -2.29 -26.72 0.36
C SER A 406 -3.33 -27.03 1.46
N ASN A 407 -3.02 -26.72 2.72
CA ASN A 407 -3.97 -26.78 3.84
C ASN A 407 -3.52 -25.88 5.01
N THR A 408 -4.45 -25.46 5.87
CA THR A 408 -4.17 -24.51 6.97
C THR A 408 -3.75 -25.18 8.28
N THR A 409 -3.79 -26.51 8.37
CA THR A 409 -3.55 -27.20 9.63
C THR A 409 -2.05 -27.35 9.85
N GLY A 410 -1.56 -26.78 10.96
CA GLY A 410 -0.13 -26.80 11.26
C GLY A 410 0.68 -25.88 10.34
N THR A 411 0.11 -24.74 9.96
CA THR A 411 0.83 -23.71 9.21
C THR A 411 0.86 -22.41 9.98
N THR A 412 2.05 -21.83 10.11
CA THR A 412 2.20 -20.43 10.51
C THR A 412 2.47 -19.65 9.22
N PRO A 413 1.45 -18.97 8.67
CA PRO A 413 1.65 -18.20 7.46
C PRO A 413 2.47 -16.95 7.78
N GLY A 414 3.45 -16.67 6.92
CA GLY A 414 4.40 -15.57 7.09
C GLY A 414 3.99 -14.29 6.37
N THR A 415 4.97 -13.45 6.09
CA THR A 415 4.84 -12.32 5.17
C THR A 415 5.72 -12.55 3.94
N VAL A 416 5.31 -12.00 2.80
CA VAL A 416 6.12 -11.98 1.58
C VAL A 416 6.44 -10.54 1.24
N THR A 417 7.72 -10.20 1.23
CA THR A 417 8.23 -8.94 0.67
C THR A 417 8.70 -9.21 -0.75
N VAL A 418 8.23 -8.42 -1.71
CA VAL A 418 8.67 -8.46 -3.10
C VAL A 418 9.46 -7.20 -3.40
N SER A 419 10.61 -7.33 -4.03
CA SER A 419 11.45 -6.21 -4.46
C SER A 419 11.75 -6.30 -5.95
N SER A 420 11.81 -5.14 -6.60
CA SER A 420 12.16 -4.98 -8.02
C SER A 420 13.66 -4.97 -8.29
N GLU A 421 14.44 -4.85 -7.23
CA GLU A 421 15.89 -4.97 -7.26
C GLU A 421 16.27 -6.41 -6.94
N SER A 422 17.08 -6.99 -7.84
CA SER A 422 17.74 -8.26 -7.58
C SER A 422 18.93 -8.01 -6.65
N VAL A 423 19.24 -8.97 -5.79
CA VAL A 423 20.51 -9.01 -5.04
C VAL A 423 21.68 -9.24 -6.00
N LEU A 424 21.53 -10.19 -6.92
CA LEU A 424 22.55 -10.57 -7.88
C LEU A 424 22.29 -9.93 -9.26
N PRO A 425 23.34 -9.43 -9.95
CA PRO A 425 23.23 -8.72 -11.22
C PRO A 425 22.73 -9.58 -12.39
#